data_AF-A0A0G0QKP4-F1
#
_entry.id   AF-A0A0G0QKP4-F1
#
_cell.length_a   1.000
_cell.length_b   1.000
_cell.length_c   1.000
_cell.angle_alpha   90.00
_cell.angle_beta   90.00
_cell.angle_gamma   90.00
#
_symmetry.space_group_name_H-M   'P 1'
#
loop_
_entity.id
_entity.type
_entity.pdbx_description
1 polymer ?
#
loop_
_entity_poly.entity_id
_entity_poly.type
_entity_poly.pdbx_seq_one_letter_code
_entity_poly.pdbx_strand_id
1 'polypeptide(L)'
;MDNNDEYKNHHYVPQWYQKKFMLPGESELFYLDMKPNFAIDSKGNKHQKRSLWKQGSKKCFVEEDLYTTKIPNIKPEDIEKHFFGQIDVKGKPAVEYFEDFDYPLKTWGTSLEDILVYMSAQKLRTPKGLSFLSNKIGSTNKDDILSTMIGLSRLHAAIWTECVWLIADASQSETKFIISDHPVTVYNRECGPSSQSCRESNDPDIWLQGTHTIFPLSLDKVLILTNLSWVRNPYQKATDLRPNSNPFRNAIFRFTDVQVRRHLDEQEVREINFIIKNRARRFVAAAKSEWLYPEKYISKSNWNNYGHGYLLMPDPRAIHWGGTIIWGGGPGGYGSMDEYGRLPGDPDFEGGSNKDMEYKTLPWFQGEFAELFGPYRRGRCMQTLEIEKERDSDDSHKYHLDLKKKKYKDRKK
;
A
#
# COMPACT_ATOMS: atom_id res chain seq x y z
N MET A 1 -41.79 12.47 -13.00
CA MET A 1 -40.68 11.57 -13.34
C MET A 1 -39.53 12.02 -12.46
N ASP A 2 -39.46 11.47 -11.25
CA ASP A 2 -38.48 11.89 -10.26
C ASP A 2 -37.08 11.42 -10.64
N ASN A 3 -36.13 12.32 -10.41
CA ASN A 3 -34.73 12.28 -10.80
C ASN A 3 -33.93 11.27 -9.94
N ASN A 4 -34.40 10.02 -9.85
CA ASN A 4 -33.88 8.99 -8.94
C ASN A 4 -32.71 8.17 -9.52
N ASP A 5 -32.24 8.51 -10.73
CA ASP A 5 -31.13 7.80 -11.39
C ASP A 5 -29.73 8.34 -11.01
N GLU A 6 -29.64 9.46 -10.28
CA GLU A 6 -28.35 10.06 -9.91
C GLU A 6 -27.57 9.24 -8.85
N TYR A 7 -28.23 8.32 -8.14
CA TYR A 7 -27.67 7.58 -6.99
C TYR A 7 -27.56 6.06 -7.19
N LYS A 8 -27.74 5.56 -8.42
CA LYS A 8 -27.52 4.12 -8.69
C LYS A 8 -26.05 3.81 -8.93
N ASN A 9 -25.31 4.70 -9.59
CA ASN A 9 -23.95 4.44 -10.03
C ASN A 9 -22.93 4.90 -8.99
N HIS A 10 -22.36 3.95 -8.25
CA HIS A 10 -21.44 4.23 -7.16
C HIS A 10 -19.99 4.11 -7.60
N HIS A 11 -19.21 5.19 -7.50
CA HIS A 11 -17.78 5.16 -7.81
C HIS A 11 -16.96 4.69 -6.61
N TYR A 12 -16.62 3.39 -6.60
CA TYR A 12 -15.79 2.83 -5.54
C TYR A 12 -14.29 3.16 -5.68
N VAL A 13 -13.86 3.68 -6.82
CA VAL A 13 -12.60 4.41 -7.01
C VAL A 13 -12.94 5.82 -7.49
N PRO A 14 -12.63 6.89 -6.74
CA PRO A 14 -13.10 8.24 -7.05
C PRO A 14 -12.59 8.73 -8.40
N GLN A 15 -13.45 9.43 -9.13
CA GLN A 15 -13.08 9.98 -10.42
C GLN A 15 -11.89 10.94 -10.35
N TRP A 16 -11.75 11.71 -9.26
CA TRP A 16 -10.61 12.61 -9.07
C TRP A 16 -9.28 11.83 -8.98
N TYR A 17 -9.30 10.67 -8.34
CA TYR A 17 -8.13 9.82 -8.18
C TYR A 17 -7.78 9.13 -9.51
N GLN A 18 -8.79 8.63 -10.24
CA GLN A 18 -8.59 8.06 -11.58
C GLN A 18 -7.89 9.03 -12.55
N LYS A 19 -8.22 10.34 -12.48
CA LYS A 19 -7.61 11.37 -13.33
C LYS A 19 -6.11 11.55 -13.10
N LYS A 20 -5.57 11.16 -11.93
CA LYS A 20 -4.11 11.21 -11.66
C LYS A 20 -3.31 10.19 -12.47
N PHE A 21 -3.99 9.26 -13.15
CA PHE A 21 -3.39 8.23 -14.00
C PHE A 21 -3.57 8.51 -15.50
N MET A 22 -4.10 9.68 -15.87
CA MET A 22 -4.22 10.12 -17.25
C MET A 22 -2.98 10.91 -17.66
N LEU A 23 -2.55 10.78 -18.92
CA LEU A 23 -1.50 11.64 -19.46
C LEU A 23 -2.00 13.10 -19.54
N PRO A 24 -1.10 14.09 -19.49
CA PRO A 24 -1.47 15.49 -19.69
C PRO A 24 -2.26 15.68 -20.99
N GLY A 25 -3.43 16.33 -20.91
CA GLY A 25 -4.31 16.57 -22.05
C GLY A 25 -5.25 15.42 -22.43
N GLU A 26 -5.05 14.22 -21.89
CA GLU A 26 -5.99 13.09 -22.07
C GLU A 26 -7.13 13.16 -21.05
N SER A 27 -8.28 12.58 -21.41
CA SER A 27 -9.48 12.51 -20.56
C SER A 27 -10.00 11.09 -20.34
N GLU A 28 -9.28 10.09 -20.86
CA GLU A 28 -9.67 8.69 -20.87
C GLU A 28 -8.50 7.79 -20.50
N LEU A 29 -8.84 6.62 -19.95
CA LEU A 29 -7.91 5.54 -19.66
C LEU A 29 -8.23 4.34 -20.55
N PHE A 30 -7.21 3.56 -20.87
CA PHE A 30 -7.43 2.19 -21.31
C PHE A 30 -7.90 1.37 -20.11
N TYR A 31 -9.08 0.76 -20.21
CA TYR A 31 -9.75 0.02 -19.15
C TYR A 31 -9.91 -1.44 -19.57
N LEU A 32 -9.30 -2.35 -18.81
CA LEU A 32 -9.24 -3.78 -19.12
C LEU A 32 -10.05 -4.60 -18.12
N ASP A 33 -11.03 -5.34 -18.62
CA ASP A 33 -11.67 -6.46 -17.92
C ASP A 33 -10.79 -7.71 -18.06
N MET A 34 -10.18 -8.15 -16.97
CA MET A 34 -9.36 -9.35 -16.94
C MET A 34 -10.20 -10.64 -16.94
N LYS A 35 -11.52 -10.54 -16.71
CA LYS A 35 -12.46 -11.67 -16.67
C LYS A 35 -13.72 -11.33 -17.50
N PRO A 36 -13.58 -11.10 -18.82
CA PRO A 36 -14.70 -10.71 -19.67
C PRO A 36 -15.71 -11.85 -19.83
N ASN A 37 -16.99 -11.49 -19.87
CA ASN A 37 -18.08 -12.44 -20.09
C ASN A 37 -18.07 -12.99 -21.52
N PHE A 38 -18.79 -14.09 -21.76
CA PHE A 38 -19.00 -14.65 -23.09
C PHE A 38 -20.35 -14.18 -23.67
N ALA A 39 -20.45 -14.09 -24.99
CA ALA A 39 -21.68 -13.92 -25.75
C ALA A 39 -21.94 -15.18 -26.57
N ILE A 40 -23.20 -15.55 -26.75
CA ILE A 40 -23.60 -16.67 -27.62
C ILE A 40 -24.18 -16.06 -28.90
N ASP A 41 -23.63 -16.44 -30.06
CA ASP A 41 -24.15 -15.98 -31.35
C ASP A 41 -25.44 -16.72 -31.75
N SER A 42 -26.11 -16.27 -32.82
CA SER A 42 -27.34 -16.89 -33.34
C SER A 42 -27.16 -18.33 -33.82
N LYS A 43 -25.90 -18.81 -33.94
CA LYS A 43 -25.54 -20.18 -34.31
C LYS A 43 -25.12 -21.03 -33.10
N GLY A 44 -25.20 -20.49 -31.87
CA GLY A 44 -24.86 -21.18 -30.63
C GLY A 44 -23.38 -21.13 -30.24
N ASN A 45 -22.51 -20.44 -30.99
CA ASN A 45 -21.09 -20.36 -30.67
C ASN A 45 -20.82 -19.32 -29.58
N LYS A 46 -19.93 -19.67 -28.64
CA LYS A 46 -19.48 -18.78 -27.56
C LYS A 46 -18.30 -17.92 -28.02
N HIS A 47 -18.47 -16.60 -27.97
CA HIS A 47 -17.42 -15.62 -28.24
C HIS A 47 -17.11 -14.83 -26.98
N GLN A 48 -15.83 -14.62 -26.68
CA GLN A 48 -15.44 -13.76 -25.56
C GLN A 48 -15.81 -12.32 -25.91
N LYS A 49 -16.49 -11.62 -25.00
CA LYS A 49 -16.78 -10.19 -25.20
C LYS A 49 -15.48 -9.39 -25.23
N ARG A 50 -15.52 -8.24 -25.91
CA ARG A 50 -14.46 -7.23 -25.87
C ARG A 50 -14.07 -6.99 -24.40
N SER A 51 -12.77 -7.01 -24.13
CA SER A 51 -12.21 -6.88 -22.77
C SER A 51 -11.50 -5.55 -22.53
N LEU A 52 -11.15 -4.80 -23.58
CA LEU A 52 -10.40 -3.56 -23.49
C LEU A 52 -11.18 -2.40 -24.11
N TRP A 53 -11.39 -1.33 -23.35
CA TRP A 53 -12.02 -0.09 -23.81
C TRP A 53 -11.11 1.10 -23.56
N LYS A 54 -11.34 2.21 -24.25
CA LYS A 54 -10.85 3.54 -23.86
C LYS A 54 -12.04 4.29 -23.29
N GLN A 55 -11.97 4.73 -22.04
CA GLN A 55 -13.10 5.29 -21.30
C GLN A 55 -12.67 6.40 -20.33
N GLY A 56 -13.50 7.44 -20.24
CA GLY A 56 -13.37 8.48 -19.22
C GLY A 56 -13.72 8.01 -17.81
N SER A 57 -13.31 8.79 -16.81
CA SER A 57 -13.44 8.44 -15.38
C SER A 57 -14.86 8.13 -14.91
N LYS A 58 -15.88 8.66 -15.61
CA LYS A 58 -17.30 8.42 -15.31
C LYS A 58 -17.75 6.97 -15.58
N LYS A 59 -17.00 6.21 -16.38
CA LYS A 59 -17.35 4.82 -16.76
C LYS A 59 -16.41 3.76 -16.18
N CYS A 60 -15.27 4.18 -15.62
CA CYS A 60 -14.32 3.28 -14.99
C CYS A 60 -14.63 3.14 -13.49
N PHE A 61 -14.44 1.93 -12.95
CA PHE A 61 -14.53 1.63 -11.52
C PHE A 61 -15.81 2.14 -10.84
N VAL A 62 -16.94 1.82 -11.49
CA VAL A 62 -18.30 2.17 -11.04
C VAL A 62 -19.14 0.90 -11.02
N GLU A 63 -20.05 0.79 -10.06
CA GLU A 63 -20.99 -0.32 -9.97
C GLU A 63 -22.38 0.19 -9.57
N GLU A 64 -23.40 -0.36 -10.23
CA GLU A 64 -24.79 -0.05 -9.92
C GLU A 64 -25.18 -0.63 -8.57
N ASP A 65 -25.88 0.17 -7.78
CA ASP A 65 -26.40 -0.18 -6.47
C ASP A 65 -25.34 -0.75 -5.52
N LEU A 66 -24.05 -0.39 -5.60
CA LEU A 66 -23.03 -0.94 -4.69
C LEU A 66 -23.30 -0.60 -3.22
N TYR A 67 -23.69 0.65 -2.93
CA TYR A 67 -23.92 1.14 -1.56
C TYR A 67 -25.39 1.32 -1.18
N THR A 68 -26.33 0.92 -2.05
CA THR A 68 -27.77 0.95 -1.76
C THR A 68 -28.09 0.10 -0.52
N THR A 69 -28.67 0.70 0.51
CA THR A 69 -28.91 0.08 1.82
C THR A 69 -30.34 0.27 2.32
N LYS A 70 -30.78 -0.59 3.24
CA LYS A 70 -32.05 -0.46 3.98
C LYS A 70 -31.85 -0.24 5.48
N ILE A 71 -30.64 0.10 5.93
CA ILE A 71 -30.36 0.40 7.34
C ILE A 71 -31.27 1.56 7.80
N PRO A 72 -31.99 1.42 8.93
CA PRO A 72 -32.84 2.50 9.43
C PRO A 72 -32.06 3.81 9.59
N ASN A 73 -32.62 4.91 9.07
CA ASN A 73 -32.02 6.25 9.10
C ASN A 73 -30.72 6.44 8.29
N ILE A 74 -30.32 5.46 7.47
CA ILE A 74 -29.24 5.63 6.49
C ILE A 74 -29.83 5.48 5.10
N LYS A 75 -29.78 6.55 4.32
CA LYS A 75 -30.12 6.52 2.90
C LYS A 75 -28.89 6.14 2.06
N PRO A 76 -29.07 5.58 0.85
CA PRO A 76 -27.95 5.35 -0.07
C PRO A 76 -27.07 6.60 -0.29
N GLU A 77 -27.70 7.78 -0.41
CA GLU A 77 -26.99 9.06 -0.53
C GLU A 77 -26.09 9.38 0.69
N ASP A 78 -26.41 8.85 1.88
CA ASP A 78 -25.62 9.06 3.09
C ASP A 78 -24.28 8.33 3.03
N ILE A 79 -24.21 7.16 2.39
CA ILE A 79 -22.96 6.41 2.27
C ILE A 79 -22.07 7.03 1.18
N GLU A 80 -22.59 7.25 -0.02
CA GLU A 80 -21.76 7.77 -1.12
C GLU A 80 -21.40 9.25 -0.93
N LYS A 81 -22.39 10.10 -0.69
CA LYS A 81 -22.18 11.56 -0.69
C LYS A 81 -21.72 12.08 0.65
N HIS A 82 -22.29 11.60 1.76
CA HIS A 82 -21.99 12.15 3.07
C HIS A 82 -20.81 11.46 3.72
N PHE A 83 -20.74 10.13 3.72
CA PHE A 83 -19.64 9.39 4.31
C PHE A 83 -18.41 9.38 3.39
N PHE A 84 -18.50 8.76 2.21
CA PHE A 84 -17.36 8.71 1.28
C PHE A 84 -17.03 10.06 0.69
N GLY A 85 -18.01 10.91 0.40
CA GLY A 85 -17.75 12.27 -0.08
C GLY A 85 -16.90 13.09 0.89
N GLN A 86 -17.12 13.00 2.22
CA GLN A 86 -16.25 13.66 3.20
C GLN A 86 -14.83 13.09 3.20
N ILE A 87 -14.71 11.75 3.15
CA ILE A 87 -13.42 11.07 3.09
C ILE A 87 -12.66 11.45 1.81
N ASP A 88 -13.35 11.54 0.66
CA ASP A 88 -12.76 11.85 -0.63
C ASP A 88 -12.35 13.33 -0.74
N VAL A 89 -13.15 14.25 -0.19
CA VAL A 89 -12.84 15.70 -0.14
C VAL A 89 -11.57 15.96 0.65
N LYS A 90 -11.36 15.26 1.76
CA LYS A 90 -10.14 15.36 2.58
C LYS A 90 -8.99 14.52 2.03
N GLY A 91 -9.31 13.34 1.48
CA GLY A 91 -8.34 12.41 0.91
C GLY A 91 -7.60 12.97 -0.30
N LYS A 92 -8.28 13.75 -1.15
CA LYS A 92 -7.63 14.37 -2.33
C LYS A 92 -6.41 15.23 -1.98
N PRO A 93 -6.53 16.31 -1.17
CA PRO A 93 -5.37 17.11 -0.81
C PRO A 93 -4.35 16.32 0.03
N ALA A 94 -4.78 15.28 0.75
CA ALA A 94 -3.86 14.41 1.47
C ALA A 94 -2.99 13.56 0.52
N VAL A 95 -3.58 12.99 -0.53
CA VAL A 95 -2.84 12.28 -1.59
C VAL A 95 -1.89 13.22 -2.32
N GLU A 96 -2.33 14.42 -2.68
CA GLU A 96 -1.49 15.44 -3.32
C GLU A 96 -0.31 15.85 -2.42
N TYR A 97 -0.56 16.03 -1.12
CA TYR A 97 0.51 16.32 -0.15
C TYR A 97 1.58 15.22 -0.11
N PHE A 98 1.18 13.94 -0.05
CA PHE A 98 2.14 12.83 -0.01
C PHE A 98 2.78 12.54 -1.37
N GLU A 99 2.16 12.92 -2.48
CA GLU A 99 2.76 12.85 -3.81
C GLU A 99 3.95 13.82 -3.94
N ASP A 100 3.76 15.05 -3.45
CA ASP A 100 4.75 16.14 -3.48
C ASP A 100 5.59 16.23 -2.19
N PHE A 101 5.51 15.23 -1.32
CA PHE A 101 6.23 15.20 -0.05
C PHE A 101 7.73 15.16 -0.30
N ASP A 102 8.44 16.12 0.29
CA ASP A 102 9.89 16.19 0.30
C ASP A 102 10.35 16.96 1.54
N TYR A 103 11.66 16.91 1.81
CA TYR A 103 12.30 17.65 2.88
C TYR A 103 12.96 18.95 2.36
N PRO A 104 13.01 20.01 3.19
CA PRO A 104 12.40 20.12 4.53
C PRO A 104 10.87 20.17 4.48
N LEU A 105 10.21 19.77 5.56
CA LEU A 105 8.74 19.74 5.65
C LEU A 105 8.16 21.14 5.40
N LYS A 106 7.36 21.27 4.33
CA LYS A 106 6.74 22.55 3.94
C LYS A 106 5.54 22.90 4.83
N THR A 107 4.76 21.91 5.24
CA THR A 107 3.58 22.06 6.10
C THR A 107 3.55 20.93 7.13
N TRP A 108 3.02 21.23 8.32
CA TRP A 108 2.92 20.27 9.41
C TRP A 108 1.51 19.69 9.51
N GLY A 109 1.41 18.35 9.55
CA GLY A 109 0.37 17.63 10.29
C GLY A 109 -1.06 17.53 9.72
N THR A 110 -1.45 18.26 8.67
CA THR A 110 -2.87 18.26 8.24
C THR A 110 -3.29 17.03 7.44
N SER A 111 -2.36 16.36 6.75
CA SER A 111 -2.72 15.36 5.74
C SER A 111 -2.57 13.90 6.17
N LEU A 112 -1.95 13.64 7.33
CA LEU A 112 -1.66 12.27 7.78
C LEU A 112 -2.92 11.48 8.13
N GLU A 113 -3.79 12.04 8.97
CA GLU A 113 -5.03 11.37 9.35
C GLU A 113 -5.92 11.16 8.12
N ASP A 114 -6.02 12.18 7.28
CA ASP A 114 -6.85 12.16 6.08
C ASP A 114 -6.38 11.09 5.08
N ILE A 115 -5.08 10.93 4.84
CA ILE A 115 -4.59 9.86 3.95
C ILE A 115 -4.81 8.47 4.54
N LEU A 116 -4.61 8.28 5.85
CA LEU A 116 -4.79 6.99 6.51
C LEU A 116 -6.25 6.53 6.44
N VAL A 117 -7.18 7.44 6.74
CA VAL A 117 -8.62 7.20 6.64
C VAL A 117 -9.00 6.94 5.19
N TYR A 118 -8.53 7.78 4.26
CA TYR A 118 -8.81 7.61 2.83
C TYR A 118 -8.35 6.25 2.32
N MET A 119 -7.10 5.86 2.56
CA MET A 119 -6.56 4.57 2.11
C MET A 119 -7.32 3.39 2.72
N SER A 120 -7.66 3.47 4.02
CA SER A 120 -8.31 2.37 4.72
C SER A 120 -9.75 2.19 4.23
N ALA A 121 -10.49 3.29 4.10
CA ALA A 121 -11.82 3.30 3.51
C ALA A 121 -11.79 2.87 2.03
N GLN A 122 -10.81 3.36 1.26
CA GLN A 122 -10.62 3.01 -0.14
C GLN A 122 -10.36 1.51 -0.34
N LYS A 123 -9.64 0.86 0.58
CA LYS A 123 -9.43 -0.59 0.54
C LYS A 123 -10.73 -1.35 0.81
N LEU A 124 -11.54 -0.89 1.76
CA LEU A 124 -12.77 -1.58 2.17
C LEU A 124 -13.97 -1.35 1.25
N ARG A 125 -14.08 -0.17 0.62
CA ARG A 125 -15.26 0.22 -0.16
C ARG A 125 -15.39 -0.45 -1.53
N THR A 126 -14.34 -1.12 -2.02
CA THR A 126 -14.39 -1.74 -3.36
C THR A 126 -15.15 -3.06 -3.32
N PRO A 127 -15.63 -3.59 -4.45
CA PRO A 127 -16.30 -4.90 -4.48
C PRO A 127 -15.44 -6.03 -3.89
N LYS A 128 -14.11 -5.93 -3.99
CA LYS A 128 -13.18 -6.85 -3.33
C LYS A 128 -13.19 -6.66 -1.81
N GLY A 129 -13.12 -5.41 -1.34
CA GLY A 129 -13.15 -5.07 0.09
C GLY A 129 -14.45 -5.47 0.78
N LEU A 130 -15.60 -5.21 0.16
CA LEU A 130 -16.91 -5.62 0.67
C LEU A 130 -17.05 -7.13 0.73
N SER A 131 -16.54 -7.86 -0.29
CA SER A 131 -16.52 -9.32 -0.28
C SER A 131 -15.57 -9.89 0.79
N PHE A 132 -14.44 -9.22 1.05
CA PHE A 132 -13.57 -9.57 2.18
C PHE A 132 -14.30 -9.40 3.53
N LEU A 133 -15.01 -8.29 3.73
CA LEU A 133 -15.79 -8.05 4.95
C LEU A 133 -16.89 -9.10 5.13
N SER A 134 -17.65 -9.38 4.06
CA SER A 134 -18.67 -10.44 4.03
C SER A 134 -18.11 -11.79 4.52
N ASN A 135 -16.94 -12.18 4.01
CA ASN A 135 -16.27 -13.41 4.42
C ASN A 135 -15.81 -13.38 5.88
N LYS A 136 -15.31 -12.24 6.37
CA LYS A 136 -14.81 -12.10 7.75
C LYS A 136 -15.94 -12.11 8.79
N ILE A 137 -17.10 -11.53 8.48
CA ILE A 137 -18.27 -11.51 9.39
C ILE A 137 -19.22 -12.68 9.17
N GLY A 138 -19.04 -13.47 8.10
CA GLY A 138 -19.92 -14.59 7.78
C GLY A 138 -21.35 -14.19 7.38
N SER A 139 -21.54 -12.98 6.85
CA SER A 139 -22.85 -12.45 6.43
C SER A 139 -22.84 -12.09 4.95
N THR A 140 -23.91 -12.47 4.25
CA THR A 140 -24.24 -12.01 2.89
C THR A 140 -25.23 -10.85 2.89
N ASN A 141 -25.74 -10.46 4.07
CA ASN A 141 -26.62 -9.33 4.20
C ASN A 141 -25.82 -8.04 3.95
N LYS A 142 -26.26 -7.29 2.94
CA LYS A 142 -25.61 -6.07 2.51
C LYS A 142 -25.58 -4.98 3.60
N ASP A 143 -26.63 -4.86 4.40
CA ASP A 143 -26.71 -3.85 5.45
C ASP A 143 -25.71 -4.14 6.57
N ASP A 144 -25.50 -5.42 6.92
CA ASP A 144 -24.46 -5.83 7.87
C ASP A 144 -23.06 -5.51 7.35
N ILE A 145 -22.82 -5.79 6.06
CA ILE A 145 -21.53 -5.55 5.40
C ILE A 145 -21.22 -4.05 5.35
N LEU A 146 -22.18 -3.22 4.95
CA LEU A 146 -22.01 -1.76 4.86
C LEU A 146 -21.86 -1.14 6.25
N SER A 147 -22.64 -1.56 7.24
CA SER A 147 -22.49 -1.11 8.64
C SER A 147 -21.09 -1.44 9.18
N THR A 148 -20.63 -2.66 8.93
CA THR A 148 -19.28 -3.11 9.32
C THR A 148 -18.21 -2.28 8.62
N MET A 149 -18.35 -2.03 7.33
CA MET A 149 -17.41 -1.23 6.55
C MET A 149 -17.29 0.21 7.08
N ILE A 150 -18.41 0.84 7.45
CA ILE A 150 -18.40 2.18 8.07
C ILE A 150 -17.65 2.14 9.40
N GLY A 151 -18.02 1.21 10.29
CA GLY A 151 -17.40 1.05 11.61
C GLY A 151 -15.91 0.70 11.56
N LEU A 152 -15.48 -0.02 10.51
CA LEU A 152 -14.10 -0.43 10.29
C LEU A 152 -13.34 0.46 9.31
N SER A 153 -13.85 1.65 8.96
CA SER A 153 -13.22 2.54 7.98
C SER A 153 -11.77 2.90 8.31
N ARG A 154 -11.36 2.83 9.58
CA ARG A 154 -9.99 3.08 10.06
C ARG A 154 -9.18 1.82 10.39
N LEU A 155 -9.66 0.64 10.02
CA LEU A 155 -9.08 -0.66 10.39
C LEU A 155 -7.56 -0.75 10.21
N HIS A 156 -7.00 -0.12 9.18
CA HIS A 156 -5.58 -0.27 8.87
C HIS A 156 -4.69 0.86 9.42
N ALA A 157 -5.29 1.92 9.97
CA ALA A 157 -4.60 3.18 10.22
C ALA A 157 -3.44 3.03 11.22
N ALA A 158 -3.66 2.37 12.36
CA ALA A 158 -2.63 2.21 13.39
C ALA A 158 -1.40 1.46 12.87
N ILE A 159 -1.64 0.34 12.17
CA ILE A 159 -0.58 -0.49 11.60
C ILE A 159 0.24 0.30 10.57
N TRP A 160 -0.44 1.05 9.68
CA TRP A 160 0.23 1.87 8.68
C TRP A 160 0.99 3.03 9.28
N THR A 161 0.49 3.67 10.34
CA THR A 161 1.22 4.72 11.07
C THR A 161 2.58 4.24 11.57
N GLU A 162 2.71 2.96 11.94
CA GLU A 162 3.94 2.37 12.47
C GLU A 162 4.81 1.70 11.38
N CYS A 163 4.35 1.67 10.13
CA CYS A 163 5.17 1.22 9.03
C CYS A 163 6.30 2.21 8.74
N VAL A 164 7.35 1.73 8.09
CA VAL A 164 8.27 2.62 7.37
C VAL A 164 7.59 3.04 6.07
N TRP A 165 7.45 4.35 5.89
CA TRP A 165 6.85 4.94 4.70
C TRP A 165 7.93 5.23 3.67
N LEU A 166 7.69 4.82 2.43
CA LEU A 166 8.54 5.11 1.28
C LEU A 166 7.68 5.66 0.15
N ILE A 167 8.02 6.84 -0.35
CA ILE A 167 7.45 7.39 -1.58
C ILE A 167 8.48 7.23 -2.69
N ALA A 168 8.19 6.32 -3.61
CA ALA A 168 9.05 5.99 -4.73
C ALA A 168 8.57 6.64 -6.03
N ASP A 169 9.51 6.84 -6.96
CA ASP A 169 9.36 7.66 -8.15
C ASP A 169 9.71 6.87 -9.42
N ALA A 170 8.73 6.77 -10.32
CA ALA A 170 8.81 6.09 -11.61
C ALA A 170 9.00 7.07 -12.79
N SER A 171 9.35 8.34 -12.55
CA SER A 171 9.58 9.35 -13.59
C SER A 171 10.62 8.92 -14.62
N GLN A 172 11.63 8.14 -14.20
CA GLN A 172 12.71 7.61 -15.04
C GLN A 172 12.33 6.33 -15.82
N SER A 173 11.19 5.72 -15.51
CA SER A 173 10.67 4.52 -16.16
C SER A 173 9.78 4.90 -17.36
N GLU A 174 9.86 4.14 -18.45
CA GLU A 174 9.00 4.34 -19.63
C GLU A 174 7.57 3.91 -19.34
N THR A 175 7.43 2.81 -18.58
CA THR A 175 6.16 2.37 -18.03
C THR A 175 5.83 3.16 -16.77
N LYS A 176 4.56 3.58 -16.65
CA LYS A 176 4.04 4.27 -15.46
C LYS A 176 3.09 3.36 -14.69
N PHE A 177 2.70 3.77 -13.48
CA PHE A 177 1.82 2.95 -12.65
C PHE A 177 0.43 2.78 -13.27
N ILE A 178 -0.10 1.56 -13.14
CA ILE A 178 -1.49 1.26 -13.45
C ILE A 178 -2.37 1.45 -12.20
N ILE A 179 -3.67 1.65 -12.41
CA ILE A 179 -4.68 1.69 -11.35
C ILE A 179 -5.57 0.44 -11.46
N SER A 180 -6.09 -0.05 -10.33
CA SER A 180 -6.99 -1.20 -10.29
C SER A 180 -8.33 -0.88 -9.60
N ASP A 181 -9.26 -1.83 -9.70
CA ASP A 181 -10.51 -1.84 -8.95
C ASP A 181 -10.33 -2.11 -7.44
N HIS A 182 -9.08 -2.22 -6.98
CA HIS A 182 -8.69 -2.33 -5.58
C HIS A 182 -7.35 -1.60 -5.36
N PRO A 183 -7.36 -0.25 -5.41
CA PRO A 183 -6.16 0.55 -5.61
C PRO A 183 -5.19 0.57 -4.41
N VAL A 184 -5.69 0.29 -3.20
CA VAL A 184 -4.84 0.07 -2.01
C VAL A 184 -4.59 -1.43 -1.88
N THR A 185 -3.47 -1.86 -2.41
CA THR A 185 -3.14 -3.27 -2.58
C THR A 185 -1.99 -3.70 -1.70
N VAL A 186 -1.65 -4.99 -1.73
CA VAL A 186 -0.60 -5.55 -0.89
C VAL A 186 0.31 -6.54 -1.62
N TYR A 187 1.52 -6.66 -1.11
CA TYR A 187 2.49 -7.67 -1.51
C TYR A 187 3.06 -8.37 -0.29
N ASN A 188 3.05 -9.69 -0.31
CA ASN A 188 3.79 -10.51 0.65
C ASN A 188 4.57 -11.55 -0.17
N ARG A 189 5.89 -11.60 0.02
CA ARG A 189 6.80 -12.44 -0.79
C ARG A 189 6.48 -13.94 -0.70
N GLU A 190 5.84 -14.38 0.39
CA GLU A 190 5.43 -15.78 0.60
C GLU A 190 3.98 -16.04 0.16
N CYS A 191 3.21 -15.00 -0.18
CA CYS A 191 1.83 -15.12 -0.64
C CYS A 191 1.72 -14.72 -2.12
N GLY A 192 2.19 -15.58 -3.01
CA GLY A 192 2.05 -15.40 -4.46
C GLY A 192 0.59 -15.47 -4.96
N PRO A 193 0.33 -15.20 -6.25
CA PRO A 193 -1.03 -15.14 -6.81
C PRO A 193 -1.83 -16.43 -6.66
N SER A 194 -1.16 -17.58 -6.54
CA SER A 194 -1.80 -18.89 -6.35
C SER A 194 -1.94 -19.30 -4.88
N SER A 195 -1.51 -18.46 -3.93
CA SER A 195 -1.61 -18.74 -2.49
C SER A 195 -3.07 -18.82 -2.05
N GLN A 196 -3.36 -19.70 -1.08
CA GLN A 196 -4.68 -19.82 -0.47
C GLN A 196 -5.13 -18.49 0.15
N SER A 197 -4.20 -17.76 0.78
CA SER A 197 -4.44 -16.44 1.39
C SER A 197 -4.77 -15.35 0.37
N CYS A 198 -4.71 -15.66 -0.93
CA CYS A 198 -4.95 -14.73 -2.04
C CYS A 198 -6.10 -15.19 -2.95
N ARG A 199 -6.83 -16.25 -2.57
CA ARG A 199 -7.97 -16.73 -3.35
C ARG A 199 -9.17 -15.80 -3.20
N GLU A 200 -9.98 -15.76 -4.24
CA GLU A 200 -11.23 -15.00 -4.31
C GLU A 200 -11.02 -13.51 -4.05
N SER A 201 -11.53 -13.00 -2.93
CA SER A 201 -11.46 -11.60 -2.52
C SER A 201 -10.41 -11.36 -1.44
N ASN A 202 -9.63 -12.38 -1.06
CA ASN A 202 -8.65 -12.26 0.00
C ASN A 202 -7.32 -11.71 -0.51
N ASP A 203 -6.61 -11.07 0.42
CA ASP A 203 -5.23 -10.67 0.31
C ASP A 203 -4.52 -11.09 1.62
N PRO A 204 -3.18 -11.25 1.63
CA PRO A 204 -2.46 -11.44 2.89
C PRO A 204 -2.77 -10.27 3.82
N ASP A 205 -3.05 -10.57 5.09
CA ASP A 205 -3.42 -9.54 6.06
C ASP A 205 -2.27 -8.51 6.22
N ILE A 206 -2.63 -7.25 6.44
CA ILE A 206 -1.68 -6.13 6.56
C ILE A 206 -0.82 -6.25 7.84
N TRP A 207 -1.33 -6.94 8.86
CA TRP A 207 -0.61 -7.26 10.10
C TRP A 207 0.28 -8.52 10.01
N LEU A 208 0.51 -9.09 8.83
CA LEU A 208 1.59 -10.07 8.66
C LEU A 208 2.91 -9.35 8.45
N GLN A 209 3.99 -9.89 9.04
CA GLN A 209 5.34 -9.33 9.00
C GLN A 209 5.72 -8.83 7.60
N GLY A 210 5.79 -9.73 6.62
CA GLY A 210 6.26 -9.40 5.27
C GLY A 210 5.21 -8.80 4.33
N THR A 211 4.05 -8.40 4.84
CA THR A 211 3.06 -7.68 4.03
C THR A 211 3.46 -6.22 3.88
N HIS A 212 3.58 -5.79 2.63
CA HIS A 212 3.79 -4.41 2.22
C HIS A 212 2.47 -3.90 1.65
N THR A 213 2.09 -2.66 1.99
CA THR A 213 0.98 -1.99 1.32
C THR A 213 1.52 -1.13 0.18
N ILE A 214 0.85 -1.18 -0.97
CA ILE A 214 1.19 -0.42 -2.17
C ILE A 214 -0.02 0.44 -2.52
N PHE A 215 0.21 1.73 -2.67
CA PHE A 215 -0.81 2.68 -3.06
C PHE A 215 -0.21 3.68 -4.07
N PRO A 216 -0.45 3.49 -5.37
CA PRO A 216 -0.06 4.47 -6.38
C PRO A 216 -0.68 5.84 -6.08
N LEU A 217 0.09 6.90 -6.06
CA LEU A 217 -0.41 8.27 -5.81
C LEU A 217 -0.76 8.96 -7.14
N SER A 218 0.00 8.66 -8.19
CA SER A 218 -0.20 9.15 -9.57
C SER A 218 0.49 8.22 -10.57
N LEU A 219 0.61 8.65 -11.83
CA LEU A 219 1.41 7.96 -12.85
C LEU A 219 2.83 7.63 -12.38
N ASP A 220 3.48 8.57 -11.71
CA ASP A 220 4.92 8.49 -11.39
C ASP A 220 5.19 8.20 -9.93
N LYS A 221 4.25 8.45 -9.02
CA LYS A 221 4.49 8.30 -7.58
C LYS A 221 3.74 7.11 -7.00
N VAL A 222 4.40 6.37 -6.12
CA VAL A 222 3.78 5.28 -5.34
C VAL A 222 4.17 5.39 -3.88
N LEU A 223 3.19 5.25 -2.99
CA LEU A 223 3.40 5.07 -1.57
C LEU A 223 3.54 3.58 -1.26
N ILE A 224 4.61 3.22 -0.58
CA ILE A 224 4.93 1.87 -0.12
C ILE A 224 5.04 1.90 1.40
N LEU A 225 4.28 1.05 2.07
CA LEU A 225 4.29 0.92 3.52
C LEU A 225 4.81 -0.46 3.91
N THR A 226 5.91 -0.49 4.64
CA THR A 226 6.57 -1.75 5.06
C THR A 226 6.56 -1.86 6.58
N ASN A 227 6.08 -2.98 7.12
CA ASN A 227 6.09 -3.20 8.56
C ASN A 227 7.52 -3.09 9.11
N LEU A 228 7.71 -2.30 10.17
CA LEU A 228 9.04 -2.02 10.75
C LEU A 228 9.81 -3.30 11.11
N SER A 229 9.12 -4.25 11.73
CA SER A 229 9.68 -5.54 12.12
C SER A 229 10.18 -6.37 10.93
N TRP A 230 9.58 -6.20 9.75
CA TRP A 230 10.04 -6.84 8.52
C TRP A 230 11.29 -6.18 7.95
N VAL A 231 11.37 -4.84 8.00
CA VAL A 231 12.59 -4.11 7.62
C VAL A 231 13.75 -4.47 8.55
N ARG A 232 13.48 -4.63 9.84
CA ARG A 232 14.50 -5.00 10.85
C ARG A 232 14.95 -6.46 10.76
N ASN A 233 14.09 -7.35 10.27
CA ASN A 233 14.41 -8.75 10.07
C ASN A 233 13.68 -9.33 8.84
N PRO A 234 14.26 -9.17 7.63
CA PRO A 234 13.67 -9.70 6.39
C PRO A 234 13.91 -11.20 6.18
N TYR A 235 14.57 -11.85 7.14
CA TYR A 235 14.94 -13.28 7.11
C TYR A 235 13.95 -14.16 7.88
N GLN A 236 13.02 -13.56 8.62
CA GLN A 236 11.94 -14.28 9.30
C GLN A 236 10.84 -14.70 8.31
N LYS A 237 9.86 -15.45 8.81
CA LYS A 237 8.73 -15.88 8.00
C LYS A 237 7.81 -14.71 7.70
N ALA A 238 7.52 -14.46 6.44
CA ALA A 238 6.73 -13.30 6.02
C ALA A 238 5.25 -13.39 6.43
N THR A 239 4.74 -14.59 6.72
CA THR A 239 3.34 -14.82 7.09
C THR A 239 3.07 -14.84 8.59
N ASP A 240 4.07 -14.64 9.43
CA ASP A 240 3.84 -14.54 10.88
C ASP A 240 3.22 -13.19 11.22
N LEU A 241 2.57 -13.10 12.39
CA LEU A 241 2.02 -11.83 12.85
C LEU A 241 3.14 -10.86 13.19
N ARG A 242 2.95 -9.59 12.83
CA ARG A 242 3.80 -8.51 13.31
C ARG A 242 3.64 -8.32 14.82
N PRO A 243 4.63 -7.68 15.48
CA PRO A 243 4.48 -7.25 16.85
C PRO A 243 3.33 -6.24 16.95
N ASN A 244 2.53 -6.37 18.02
CA ASN A 244 1.33 -5.55 18.26
C ASN A 244 0.39 -5.52 17.03
N SER A 245 -0.12 -6.69 16.64
CA SER A 245 -0.95 -6.82 15.43
C SER A 245 -2.37 -6.27 15.58
N ASN A 246 -2.81 -5.84 16.77
CA ASN A 246 -4.18 -5.38 17.03
C ASN A 246 -4.48 -4.02 16.34
N PRO A 247 -5.25 -3.98 15.24
CA PRO A 247 -5.46 -2.75 14.47
C PRO A 247 -6.18 -1.61 15.23
N PHE A 248 -6.87 -1.90 16.33
CA PHE A 248 -7.75 -0.96 17.03
C PHE A 248 -7.06 -0.21 18.16
N ARG A 249 -5.98 0.50 17.83
CA ARG A 249 -5.20 1.29 18.79
C ARG A 249 -4.86 2.67 18.24
N ASN A 250 -4.41 3.55 19.14
CA ASN A 250 -3.74 4.78 18.72
C ASN A 250 -2.28 4.47 18.36
N ALA A 251 -1.72 5.25 17.45
CA ALA A 251 -0.35 5.11 17.01
C ALA A 251 0.26 6.50 16.77
N ILE A 252 1.59 6.59 16.89
CA ILE A 252 2.34 7.83 16.68
C ILE A 252 3.13 7.74 15.39
N PHE A 253 3.04 8.79 14.59
CA PHE A 253 3.74 8.89 13.32
C PHE A 253 4.97 9.77 13.43
N ARG A 254 6.08 9.32 12.83
CA ARG A 254 7.31 10.10 12.76
C ARG A 254 7.56 10.60 11.34
N PHE A 255 7.16 11.84 11.08
CA PHE A 255 7.32 12.48 9.77
C PHE A 255 8.75 12.53 9.26
N THR A 256 9.74 12.55 10.16
CA THR A 256 11.16 12.62 9.78
C THR A 256 11.68 11.33 9.16
N ASP A 257 10.97 10.22 9.34
CA ASP A 257 11.42 8.88 8.95
C ASP A 257 10.81 8.45 7.61
N VAL A 258 9.93 9.28 7.01
CA VAL A 258 9.40 9.04 5.67
C VAL A 258 10.55 9.09 4.67
N GLN A 259 10.74 8.02 3.92
CA GLN A 259 11.76 7.96 2.88
C GLN A 259 11.22 8.47 1.55
N VAL A 260 12.03 9.31 0.89
CA VAL A 260 11.75 9.87 -0.43
C VAL A 260 12.95 9.66 -1.36
N ARG A 261 12.86 10.14 -2.61
CA ARG A 261 13.95 10.17 -3.60
C ARG A 261 14.50 8.78 -3.95
N ARG A 262 13.65 7.75 -3.86
CA ARG A 262 13.92 6.45 -4.49
C ARG A 262 13.40 6.48 -5.91
N HIS A 263 14.30 6.47 -6.89
CA HIS A 263 13.95 6.23 -8.29
C HIS A 263 13.85 4.72 -8.56
N LEU A 264 12.74 4.33 -9.19
CA LEU A 264 12.48 2.97 -9.63
C LEU A 264 12.91 2.82 -11.09
N ASP A 265 13.57 1.70 -11.38
CA ASP A 265 13.86 1.33 -12.76
C ASP A 265 12.63 0.71 -13.45
N GLU A 266 12.72 0.53 -14.77
CA GLU A 266 11.63 -0.03 -15.58
C GLU A 266 11.19 -1.43 -15.12
N GLN A 267 12.14 -2.26 -14.67
CA GLN A 267 11.84 -3.62 -14.21
C GLN A 267 11.07 -3.57 -12.89
N GLU A 268 11.49 -2.74 -11.94
CA GLU A 268 10.80 -2.54 -10.67
C GLU A 268 9.37 -2.01 -10.87
N VAL A 269 9.17 -1.04 -11.78
CA VAL A 269 7.82 -0.52 -12.08
C VAL A 269 6.94 -1.60 -12.69
N ARG A 270 7.48 -2.42 -13.61
CA ARG A 270 6.74 -3.56 -14.18
C ARG A 270 6.38 -4.60 -13.12
N GLU A 271 7.27 -4.90 -12.19
CA GLU A 271 7.00 -5.83 -11.08
C GLU A 271 5.90 -5.28 -10.15
N ILE A 272 5.93 -3.99 -9.81
CA ILE A 272 4.86 -3.34 -9.04
C ILE A 272 3.53 -3.38 -9.80
N ASN A 273 3.51 -3.06 -11.09
CA ASN A 273 2.31 -3.16 -11.92
C ASN A 273 1.79 -4.60 -12.01
N PHE A 274 2.69 -5.60 -12.06
CA PHE A 274 2.30 -7.00 -12.01
C PHE A 274 1.62 -7.36 -10.69
N ILE A 275 2.13 -6.85 -9.56
CA ILE A 275 1.49 -7.01 -8.25
C ILE A 275 0.10 -6.37 -8.25
N ILE A 276 -0.02 -5.10 -8.67
CA ILE A 276 -1.29 -4.38 -8.73
C ILE A 276 -2.32 -5.16 -9.55
N LYS A 277 -1.93 -5.64 -10.73
CA LYS A 277 -2.79 -6.42 -11.61
C LYS A 277 -3.23 -7.75 -10.99
N ASN A 278 -2.32 -8.50 -10.37
CA ASN A 278 -2.67 -9.78 -9.74
C ASN A 278 -3.54 -9.63 -8.49
N ARG A 279 -3.53 -8.45 -7.87
CA ARG A 279 -4.33 -8.14 -6.69
C ARG A 279 -5.67 -7.49 -7.01
N ALA A 280 -5.84 -6.98 -8.22
CA ALA A 280 -7.12 -6.50 -8.71
C ALA A 280 -8.15 -7.63 -8.75
N ARG A 281 -9.42 -7.30 -8.55
CA ARG A 281 -10.51 -8.29 -8.58
C ARG A 281 -10.86 -8.68 -10.02
N ARG A 282 -11.00 -7.67 -10.88
CA ARG A 282 -11.48 -7.83 -12.26
C ARG A 282 -10.90 -6.78 -13.20
N PHE A 283 -10.82 -5.52 -12.79
CA PHE A 283 -10.47 -4.42 -13.70
C PHE A 283 -9.15 -3.73 -13.33
N VAL A 284 -8.41 -3.37 -14.37
CA VAL A 284 -7.26 -2.46 -14.30
C VAL A 284 -7.35 -1.40 -15.38
N ALA A 285 -6.77 -0.24 -15.14
CA ALA A 285 -6.72 0.87 -16.09
C ALA A 285 -5.33 1.51 -16.15
N ALA A 286 -5.01 2.12 -17.28
CA ALA A 286 -3.74 2.80 -17.50
C ALA A 286 -3.87 3.87 -18.59
N ALA A 287 -2.96 4.84 -18.60
CA ALA A 287 -2.93 5.87 -19.63
C ALA A 287 -2.52 5.32 -21.01
N LYS A 288 -1.72 4.25 -21.03
CA LYS A 288 -1.34 3.53 -22.26
C LYS A 288 -1.69 2.06 -22.17
N SER A 289 -2.13 1.49 -23.29
CA SER A 289 -2.65 0.11 -23.35
C SER A 289 -1.59 -0.94 -23.04
N GLU A 290 -0.34 -0.70 -23.42
CA GLU A 290 0.80 -1.58 -23.26
C GLU A 290 1.18 -1.80 -21.79
N TRP A 291 0.95 -0.80 -20.93
CA TRP A 291 1.23 -0.86 -19.49
C TRP A 291 0.30 -1.83 -18.75
N LEU A 292 -0.84 -2.19 -19.36
CA LEU A 292 -1.80 -3.13 -18.78
C LEU A 292 -1.33 -4.59 -18.83
N TYR A 293 -0.19 -4.89 -19.47
CA TYR A 293 0.28 -6.26 -19.68
C TYR A 293 1.69 -6.52 -19.09
N PRO A 294 1.92 -6.24 -17.79
CA PRO A 294 3.23 -6.47 -17.18
C PRO A 294 3.67 -7.93 -17.22
N GLU A 295 2.74 -8.89 -17.32
CA GLU A 295 3.01 -10.32 -17.46
C GLU A 295 3.83 -10.70 -18.71
N LYS A 296 3.93 -9.80 -19.71
CA LYS A 296 4.81 -10.00 -20.87
C LYS A 296 6.30 -9.97 -20.49
N TYR A 297 6.62 -9.30 -19.39
CA TYR A 297 7.99 -9.08 -18.91
C TYR A 297 8.23 -9.74 -17.55
N ILE A 298 7.17 -9.91 -16.75
CA ILE A 298 7.25 -10.37 -15.37
C ILE A 298 6.68 -11.78 -15.23
N SER A 299 7.50 -12.69 -14.72
CA SER A 299 7.07 -14.05 -14.40
C SER A 299 6.51 -14.14 -12.98
N LYS A 300 5.35 -14.81 -12.83
CA LYS A 300 4.79 -15.16 -11.52
C LYS A 300 5.70 -16.07 -10.69
N SER A 301 6.56 -16.86 -11.34
CA SER A 301 7.46 -17.79 -10.65
C SER A 301 8.54 -17.06 -9.84
N ASN A 302 8.80 -15.78 -10.15
CA ASN A 302 9.78 -14.96 -9.46
C ASN A 302 9.17 -14.12 -8.33
N TRP A 303 7.90 -14.33 -7.99
CA TRP A 303 7.15 -13.50 -7.04
C TRP A 303 7.90 -13.21 -5.74
N ASN A 304 8.57 -14.21 -5.17
CA ASN A 304 9.30 -14.10 -3.91
C ASN A 304 10.67 -13.41 -4.00
N ASN A 305 11.12 -13.09 -5.23
CA ASN A 305 12.45 -12.60 -5.56
C ASN A 305 12.42 -11.29 -6.39
N TYR A 306 11.26 -10.68 -6.59
CA TYR A 306 11.14 -9.36 -7.25
C TYR A 306 12.05 -8.33 -6.57
N GLY A 307 12.72 -7.49 -7.38
CA GLY A 307 13.75 -6.55 -6.93
C GLY A 307 14.83 -7.22 -6.06
N HIS A 308 15.29 -8.41 -6.46
CA HIS A 308 16.22 -9.27 -5.69
C HIS A 308 15.69 -9.70 -4.30
N GLY A 309 14.38 -9.68 -4.10
CA GLY A 309 13.72 -9.93 -2.81
C GLY A 309 13.47 -8.66 -1.99
N TYR A 310 13.91 -7.50 -2.48
CA TYR A 310 13.85 -6.20 -1.78
C TYR A 310 13.08 -5.12 -2.55
N LEU A 311 12.28 -5.50 -3.56
CA LEU A 311 11.52 -4.56 -4.41
C LEU A 311 10.83 -3.45 -3.62
N LEU A 312 10.14 -3.79 -2.53
CA LEU A 312 9.33 -2.84 -1.75
C LEU A 312 9.99 -2.42 -0.44
N MET A 313 11.24 -2.81 -0.23
CA MET A 313 11.95 -2.41 0.97
C MET A 313 12.34 -0.93 0.90
N PRO A 314 12.19 -0.18 2.01
CA PRO A 314 12.89 1.08 2.18
C PRO A 314 14.40 0.84 2.25
N ASP A 315 15.20 1.89 2.16
CA ASP A 315 16.64 1.78 2.43
C ASP A 315 16.85 1.49 3.93
N PRO A 316 17.37 0.29 4.30
CA PRO A 316 17.51 -0.09 5.70
C PRO A 316 18.61 0.68 6.42
N ARG A 317 19.52 1.35 5.70
CA ARG A 317 20.62 2.13 6.30
C ARG A 317 20.12 3.38 7.03
N ALA A 318 18.92 3.86 6.69
CA ALA A 318 18.23 4.94 7.38
C ALA A 318 17.44 4.46 8.62
N ILE A 319 17.37 3.15 8.84
CA ILE A 319 16.61 2.56 9.95
C ILE A 319 17.52 2.38 11.15
N HIS A 320 17.05 2.87 12.30
CA HIS A 320 17.78 2.79 13.56
C HIS A 320 17.12 1.79 14.52
N TRP A 321 17.95 1.33 15.46
CA TRP A 321 17.51 0.49 16.57
C TRP A 321 16.82 1.32 17.66
N GLY A 322 15.87 0.71 18.37
CA GLY A 322 15.08 1.35 19.41
C GLY A 322 14.02 2.30 18.85
N GLY A 323 13.55 3.24 19.66
CA GLY A 323 12.61 4.27 19.20
C GLY A 323 11.41 4.52 20.10
N THR A 324 11.55 4.36 21.43
CA THR A 324 10.51 4.82 22.35
C THR A 324 10.29 6.32 22.14
N ILE A 325 9.10 6.68 21.67
CA ILE A 325 8.69 8.06 21.47
C ILE A 325 8.09 8.55 22.77
N ILE A 326 8.70 9.57 23.37
CA ILE A 326 8.21 10.25 24.56
C ILE A 326 7.67 11.62 24.15
N TRP A 327 6.48 11.98 24.61
CA TRP A 327 5.88 13.29 24.41
C TRP A 327 5.44 13.91 25.73
N GLY A 328 5.37 15.23 25.79
CA GLY A 328 5.03 15.96 27.00
C GLY A 328 4.89 17.46 26.77
N GLY A 329 4.21 18.14 27.69
CA GLY A 329 4.13 19.60 27.73
C GLY A 329 3.03 20.25 26.87
N GLY A 330 2.13 19.47 26.28
CA GLY A 330 0.97 19.97 25.52
C GLY A 330 -0.38 19.55 26.12
N PRO A 331 -1.52 19.94 25.50
CA PRO A 331 -2.87 19.60 25.96
C PRO A 331 -3.14 18.08 26.06
N GLY A 332 -2.37 17.28 25.32
CA GLY A 332 -2.44 15.81 25.34
C GLY A 332 -1.67 15.12 26.47
N GLY A 333 -1.12 15.90 27.42
CA GLY A 333 -0.40 15.38 28.58
C GLY A 333 0.98 14.83 28.25
N TYR A 334 1.45 13.91 29.10
CA TYR A 334 2.70 13.19 28.96
C TYR A 334 2.41 11.75 28.58
N GLY A 335 3.26 11.16 27.74
CA GLY A 335 3.17 9.75 27.45
C GLY A 335 4.39 9.22 26.74
N SER A 336 4.38 7.91 26.56
CA SER A 336 5.44 7.16 25.92
C SER A 336 4.82 6.03 25.11
N MET A 337 5.44 5.69 23.97
CA MET A 337 5.02 4.61 23.09
C MET A 337 6.26 3.95 22.49
N ASP A 338 6.31 2.62 22.48
CA ASP A 338 7.43 1.89 21.88
C ASP A 338 7.33 1.87 20.34
N GLU A 339 8.36 1.32 19.68
CA GLU A 339 8.45 1.28 18.22
C GLU A 339 7.32 0.50 17.51
N TYR A 340 6.55 -0.29 18.27
CA TYR A 340 5.45 -1.12 17.78
C TYR A 340 4.10 -0.63 18.30
N GLY A 341 4.04 0.60 18.81
CA GLY A 341 2.78 1.24 19.21
C GLY A 341 2.24 0.78 20.57
N ARG A 342 3.07 0.17 21.42
CA ARG A 342 2.67 -0.29 22.76
C ARG A 342 2.90 0.82 23.78
N LEU A 343 2.09 0.85 24.83
CA LEU A 343 2.17 1.80 25.94
C LEU A 343 2.85 1.16 27.16
N PRO A 344 3.46 1.93 28.10
CA PRO A 344 4.17 1.41 29.28
C PRO A 344 3.44 0.39 30.18
N GLY A 345 2.11 0.23 30.04
CA GLY A 345 1.32 -0.77 30.76
C GLY A 345 0.98 -2.03 29.96
N ASP A 346 1.34 -2.09 28.68
CA ASP A 346 1.08 -3.26 27.84
C ASP A 346 2.04 -4.41 28.21
N PRO A 347 1.59 -5.68 28.20
CA PRO A 347 2.40 -6.84 28.63
C PRO A 347 3.75 -7.00 27.92
N ASP A 348 3.86 -6.47 26.71
CA ASP A 348 5.03 -6.54 25.84
C ASP A 348 5.65 -5.16 25.58
N PHE A 349 5.36 -4.13 26.39
CA PHE A 349 5.98 -2.82 26.21
C PHE A 349 7.49 -2.90 26.32
N GLU A 350 8.21 -2.43 25.29
CA GLU A 350 9.66 -2.56 25.13
C GLU A 350 10.21 -4.00 25.15
N GLY A 351 9.41 -5.00 25.56
CA GLY A 351 9.60 -6.44 25.41
C GLY A 351 8.86 -7.00 24.19
N GLY A 352 8.71 -8.32 24.11
CA GLY A 352 7.85 -8.99 23.13
C GLY A 352 8.27 -8.87 21.65
N SER A 353 8.58 -10.03 21.06
CA SER A 353 9.02 -10.30 19.68
C SER A 353 10.49 -9.97 19.39
N ASN A 354 11.26 -11.03 19.07
CA ASN A 354 12.55 -11.07 18.37
C ASN A 354 13.54 -9.88 18.46
N LYS A 355 13.51 -9.02 19.48
CA LYS A 355 14.35 -7.82 19.55
C LYS A 355 15.84 -8.16 19.46
N ASP A 356 16.26 -9.21 20.15
CA ASP A 356 17.63 -9.74 20.06
C ASP A 356 18.02 -10.21 18.65
N MET A 357 17.04 -10.72 17.90
CA MET A 357 17.23 -11.13 16.50
C MET A 357 17.25 -9.92 15.58
N GLU A 358 16.32 -8.98 15.73
CA GLU A 358 16.27 -7.74 14.96
C GLU A 358 17.54 -6.89 15.14
N TYR A 359 18.05 -6.79 16.37
CA TYR A 359 19.32 -6.12 16.67
C TYR A 359 20.50 -6.73 15.90
N LYS A 360 20.46 -8.04 15.64
CA LYS A 360 21.48 -8.74 14.84
C LYS A 360 21.21 -8.66 13.35
N THR A 361 19.96 -8.77 12.92
CA THR A 361 19.61 -8.91 11.50
C THR A 361 19.51 -7.59 10.78
N LEU A 362 19.15 -6.48 11.46
CA LEU A 362 19.10 -5.18 10.83
C LEU A 362 20.49 -4.77 10.29
N PRO A 363 21.60 -4.84 11.07
CA PRO A 363 22.94 -4.59 10.54
C PRO A 363 23.30 -5.51 9.35
N TRP A 364 22.93 -6.79 9.42
CA TRP A 364 23.18 -7.71 8.31
C TRP A 364 22.47 -7.29 7.04
N PHE A 365 21.20 -6.88 7.17
CA PHE A 365 20.41 -6.42 6.05
C PHE A 365 20.93 -5.09 5.50
N GLN A 366 21.36 -4.16 6.36
CA GLN A 366 22.03 -2.92 5.95
C GLN A 366 23.26 -3.20 5.08
N GLY A 367 24.09 -4.17 5.47
CA GLY A 367 25.27 -4.56 4.69
C GLY A 367 24.93 -5.30 3.39
N GLU A 368 23.93 -6.19 3.40
CA GLU A 368 23.46 -6.85 2.18
C GLU A 368 22.86 -5.86 1.17
N PHE A 369 22.09 -4.88 1.66
CA PHE A 369 21.50 -3.84 0.83
C PHE A 369 22.57 -2.91 0.26
N ALA A 370 23.57 -2.52 1.07
CA ALA A 370 24.71 -1.73 0.60
C ALA A 370 25.54 -2.47 -0.45
N GLU A 371 25.76 -3.78 -0.29
CA GLU A 371 26.46 -4.58 -1.31
C GLU A 371 25.67 -4.64 -2.63
N LEU A 372 24.36 -4.84 -2.54
CA LEU A 372 23.51 -5.00 -3.72
C LEU A 372 23.33 -3.71 -4.51
N PHE A 373 23.13 -2.58 -3.83
CA PHE A 373 22.80 -1.30 -4.45
C PHE A 373 23.93 -0.28 -4.42
N GLY A 374 25.07 -0.65 -3.83
CA GLY A 374 26.25 0.20 -3.74
C GLY A 374 26.10 1.37 -2.75
N PRO A 375 26.95 2.41 -2.88
CA PRO A 375 27.00 3.52 -1.93
C PRO A 375 25.83 4.50 -2.06
N TYR A 376 25.03 4.43 -3.12
CA TYR A 376 23.88 5.32 -3.33
C TYR A 376 22.67 4.85 -2.50
N ARG A 377 21.99 5.79 -1.87
CA ARG A 377 20.79 5.55 -1.05
C ARG A 377 19.57 5.34 -1.94
N ARG A 378 18.75 4.33 -1.62
CA ARG A 378 17.50 3.99 -2.34
C ARG A 378 16.27 4.39 -1.54
N GLY A 379 16.29 5.61 -1.03
CA GLY A 379 15.35 6.13 -0.05
C GLY A 379 16.12 6.95 0.97
N ARG A 380 15.68 8.20 1.17
CA ARG A 380 16.37 9.16 2.04
C ARG A 380 15.33 9.79 2.95
N CYS A 381 15.64 9.88 4.23
CA CYS A 381 14.81 10.57 5.21
C CYS A 381 15.55 11.77 5.82
N MET A 382 14.90 12.48 6.74
CA MET A 382 15.53 13.60 7.44
C MET A 382 16.22 13.10 8.71
N GLN A 383 17.52 13.39 8.81
CA GLN A 383 18.35 13.09 9.97
C GLN A 383 19.02 14.39 10.46
N THR A 384 18.86 14.70 11.75
CA THR A 384 19.50 15.90 12.36
C THR A 384 19.18 17.19 11.59
N LEU A 385 17.89 17.39 11.26
CA LEU A 385 17.36 18.56 10.53
C LEU A 385 17.80 18.70 9.06
N GLU A 386 18.60 17.78 8.53
CA GLU A 386 19.00 17.75 7.13
C GLU A 386 18.54 16.44 6.47
N ILE A 387 18.33 16.45 5.16
CA ILE A 387 18.10 15.19 4.45
C ILE A 387 19.41 14.40 4.38
N GLU A 388 19.34 13.08 4.60
CA GLU A 388 20.50 12.20 4.43
C GLU A 388 21.17 12.42 3.07
N LYS A 389 22.50 12.27 2.99
CA LYS A 389 23.22 12.39 1.71
C LYS A 389 22.76 11.32 0.72
N GLU A 390 22.78 11.66 -0.57
CA GLU A 390 22.41 10.71 -1.63
C GLU A 390 23.36 9.52 -1.72
N ARG A 391 24.63 9.74 -1.37
CA ARG A 391 25.67 8.73 -1.40
C ARG A 391 26.34 8.67 -0.04
N ASP A 392 26.54 7.46 0.47
CA ASP A 392 27.40 7.19 1.61
C ASP A 392 28.84 7.68 1.29
N SER A 393 29.56 8.15 2.31
CA SER A 393 31.01 8.31 2.19
C SER A 393 31.67 6.94 1.98
N ASP A 394 32.89 6.89 1.47
CA ASP A 394 33.57 5.61 1.24
C ASP A 394 33.76 4.83 2.56
N ASP A 395 34.04 5.54 3.66
CA ASP A 395 34.11 4.96 4.99
C ASP A 395 32.75 4.45 5.50
N SER A 396 31.68 5.24 5.31
CA SER A 396 30.32 4.82 5.69
C SER A 396 29.84 3.62 4.87
N HIS A 397 30.15 3.60 3.58
CA HIS A 397 29.82 2.48 2.71
C HIS A 397 30.59 1.23 3.11
N LYS A 398 31.91 1.36 3.37
CA LYS A 398 32.74 0.27 3.87
C LYS A 398 32.23 -0.25 5.23
N TYR A 399 31.86 0.63 6.14
CA TYR A 399 31.24 0.25 7.41
C TYR A 399 29.99 -0.62 7.18
N HIS A 400 29.06 -0.20 6.31
CA HIS A 400 27.89 -1.02 5.97
C HIS A 400 28.28 -2.38 5.38
N LEU A 401 29.24 -2.43 4.44
CA LEU A 401 29.73 -3.69 3.88
C LEU A 401 30.29 -4.63 4.96
N ASP A 402 30.95 -4.09 5.98
CA ASP A 402 31.49 -4.85 7.11
C ASP A 402 30.40 -5.37 8.07
N LEU A 403 29.22 -4.73 8.12
CA LEU A 403 28.07 -5.21 8.89
C LEU A 403 27.42 -6.46 8.29
N LYS A 404 27.62 -6.71 6.99
CA LYS A 404 27.05 -7.88 6.31
C LYS A 404 27.44 -9.12 7.10
N LYS A 405 26.47 -10.00 7.35
CA LYS A 405 26.78 -11.33 7.88
C LYS A 405 27.76 -11.98 6.91
N LYS A 406 29.00 -12.24 7.36
CA LYS A 406 29.92 -13.13 6.63
C LYS A 406 29.18 -14.46 6.45
N LYS A 407 28.63 -14.71 5.27
CA LYS A 407 28.04 -16.01 4.92
C LYS A 407 29.16 -17.04 5.12
N TYR A 408 29.05 -17.88 6.14
CA TYR A 408 29.31 -19.32 6.05
C TYR A 408 30.60 -19.75 5.30
N LYS A 409 31.72 -19.03 5.43
CA LYS A 409 33.00 -19.46 4.85
C LYS A 409 33.69 -20.57 5.67
N ASP A 410 33.18 -20.92 6.86
CA ASP A 410 33.80 -21.89 7.78
C ASP A 410 32.96 -23.14 8.11
N ARG A 411 31.89 -23.45 7.36
CA ARG A 411 31.19 -24.75 7.49
C ARG A 411 31.54 -25.79 6.42
N LYS A 412 32.60 -25.54 5.65
CA LYS A 412 33.30 -26.56 4.86
C LYS A 412 34.81 -26.41 5.08
N LYS A 413 35.27 -26.87 6.23
CA LYS A 413 36.54 -27.58 6.36
C LYS A 413 36.26 -28.88 7.10
#